data_AF-A0A7S0J8M4-F1
#
_entry.id   AF-A0A7S0J8M4-F1
#
_cell.length_a   1.000
_cell.length_b   1.000
_cell.length_c   1.000
_cell.angle_alpha   90.00
_cell.angle_beta   90.00
_cell.angle_gamma   90.00
#
_symmetry.space_group_name_H-M   'P 1'
#
loop_
_entity.id
_entity.type
_entity.pdbx_description
1 polymer ?
#
loop_
_entity_poly.entity_id
_entity_poly.type
_entity_poly.pdbx_seq_one_letter_code
_entity_poly.pdbx_strand_id
1 'polypeptide(L)'
;DEQALAFPVVQLIAFWKNHHLLDLLERPVWRVVRGRSRAYVSAAVMALNDVRAGTPVCSVTRDSNGGVLVHTAGSEAERFDHVVMATHTDVTLALLGKEAAAEERSALAAIQYQPNAVY
;
A
#
# COMPACT_ATOMS: atom_id res chain seq x y z
N ASP A 1 0.83 -25.75 -5.75
CA ASP A 1 1.56 -24.47 -5.70
C ASP A 1 2.94 -24.63 -5.10
N GLU A 2 3.95 -24.69 -5.96
CA GLU A 2 5.38 -24.74 -5.58
C GLU A 2 5.80 -23.51 -4.76
N GLN A 3 5.20 -22.34 -5.04
CA GLN A 3 5.43 -21.10 -4.28
C GLN A 3 4.85 -21.14 -2.86
N ALA A 4 3.72 -21.82 -2.64
CA ALA A 4 3.18 -21.99 -1.28
C ALA A 4 4.13 -22.82 -0.39
N LEU A 5 4.85 -23.77 -0.99
CA LEU A 5 5.88 -24.55 -0.31
C LEU A 5 7.18 -23.76 -0.09
N ALA A 6 7.45 -22.76 -0.93
CA ALA A 6 8.60 -21.86 -0.79
C ALA A 6 8.39 -20.71 0.20
N PHE A 7 7.14 -20.46 0.63
CA PHE A 7 6.84 -19.37 1.56
C PHE A 7 7.45 -19.64 2.94
N PRO A 8 8.15 -18.68 3.57
CA PRO A 8 8.80 -18.91 4.85
C PRO A 8 7.83 -19.30 5.97
N VAL A 9 8.02 -20.49 6.52
CA VAL A 9 7.12 -21.06 7.56
C VAL A 9 6.99 -20.17 8.79
N VAL A 10 8.06 -19.46 9.17
CA VAL A 10 8.05 -18.54 10.32
C VAL A 10 7.07 -17.38 10.09
N GLN A 11 7.05 -16.82 8.87
CA GLN A 11 6.13 -15.74 8.52
C GLN A 11 4.69 -16.25 8.47
N LEU A 12 4.48 -17.48 7.97
CA LEU A 12 3.16 -18.10 7.92
C LEU A 12 2.60 -18.35 9.32
N ILE A 13 3.41 -18.92 10.22
CA ILE A 13 3.03 -19.17 11.61
C ILE A 13 2.77 -17.84 12.33
N ALA A 14 3.62 -16.83 12.15
CA ALA A 14 3.40 -15.51 12.73
C ALA A 14 2.08 -14.89 12.24
N PHE A 15 1.79 -15.00 10.94
CA PHE A 15 0.52 -14.57 10.36
C PHE A 15 -0.66 -15.31 10.99
N TRP A 16 -0.63 -16.65 11.07
CA TRP A 16 -1.69 -17.44 11.68
C TRP A 16 -1.91 -17.11 13.16
N LYS A 17 -0.82 -16.91 13.91
CA LYS A 17 -0.88 -16.48 15.31
C LYS A 17 -1.54 -15.12 15.45
N ASN A 18 -1.11 -14.13 14.67
CA ASN A 18 -1.66 -12.76 14.71
C ASN A 18 -3.13 -12.70 14.28
N HIS A 19 -3.61 -13.71 13.55
CA HIS A 19 -4.99 -13.83 13.09
C HIS A 19 -5.80 -14.88 13.87
N HIS A 20 -5.31 -15.36 15.01
CA HIS A 20 -6.05 -16.33 15.85
C HIS A 20 -6.45 -17.62 15.09
N LEU A 21 -5.70 -17.98 14.05
CA LEU A 21 -5.93 -19.17 13.24
C LEU A 21 -5.34 -20.44 13.88
N LEU A 22 -4.46 -20.26 14.87
CA LEU A 22 -3.90 -21.35 15.69
C LEU A 22 -4.75 -21.66 16.94
N ASP A 23 -5.76 -20.83 17.23
CA ASP A 23 -6.59 -20.97 18.43
C ASP A 23 -7.59 -22.12 18.24
N LEU A 24 -7.47 -23.16 19.07
CA LEU A 24 -8.31 -24.37 19.01
C LEU A 24 -9.62 -24.22 19.81
N LEU A 25 -9.62 -23.36 20.82
CA LEU A 25 -10.74 -23.05 21.70
C LEU A 25 -10.95 -21.54 21.73
N GLU A 26 -12.18 -21.08 22.01
CA GLU A 26 -12.52 -19.65 22.15
C GLU A 26 -12.15 -18.76 20.95
N ARG A 27 -12.28 -19.29 19.72
CA ARG A 27 -11.96 -18.53 18.51
C ARG A 27 -12.77 -17.24 18.44
N PRO A 28 -12.14 -16.11 18.08
CA PRO A 28 -12.84 -14.84 18.00
C PRO A 28 -13.94 -14.89 16.94
N VAL A 29 -15.11 -14.31 17.26
CA VAL A 29 -16.18 -14.12 16.29
C VAL A 29 -15.78 -12.99 15.34
N TRP A 30 -15.40 -13.35 14.12
CA TRP A 30 -15.09 -12.40 13.07
C TRP A 30 -16.34 -11.65 12.63
N ARG A 31 -16.41 -10.36 12.99
CA ARG A 31 -17.47 -9.46 12.55
C ARG A 31 -17.07 -8.80 11.23
N VAL A 32 -18.05 -8.59 10.37
CA VAL A 32 -17.88 -7.87 9.11
C VAL A 32 -18.76 -6.63 9.09
N VAL A 33 -18.29 -5.57 8.44
CA VAL A 33 -19.12 -4.39 8.16
C VAL A 33 -20.17 -4.77 7.10
N ARG A 34 -21.44 -4.49 7.38
CA ARG A 34 -22.51 -4.67 6.38
C ARG A 34 -22.20 -3.77 5.17
N GLY A 35 -22.20 -4.36 3.97
CA GLY A 35 -21.76 -3.66 2.75
C GLY A 35 -20.24 -3.73 2.49
N ARG A 36 -19.49 -4.47 3.32
CA ARG A 36 -18.06 -4.80 3.14
C ARG A 36 -17.19 -3.54 3.03
N SER A 37 -16.06 -3.65 2.34
CA SER A 37 -15.06 -2.58 2.20
C SER A 37 -15.60 -1.28 1.62
N ARG A 38 -16.52 -1.39 0.65
CA ARG A 38 -17.15 -0.22 0.03
C ARG A 38 -17.80 0.71 1.06
N ALA A 39 -18.43 0.15 2.11
CA ALA A 39 -19.12 0.96 3.11
C ALA A 39 -18.14 1.86 3.89
N TYR A 40 -17.06 1.29 4.43
CA TYR A 40 -16.11 2.09 5.21
C TYR A 40 -15.20 2.96 4.33
N VAL A 41 -14.87 2.54 3.11
CA VAL A 41 -14.12 3.39 2.16
C VAL A 41 -14.96 4.61 1.78
N SER A 42 -16.25 4.43 1.49
CA SER A 42 -17.16 5.55 1.19
C SER A 42 -17.25 6.52 2.36
N ALA A 43 -17.37 6.01 3.59
CA ALA A 43 -17.40 6.85 4.78
C ALA A 43 -16.09 7.64 4.98
N ALA A 44 -14.94 6.99 4.77
CA ALA A 44 -13.64 7.65 4.85
C ALA A 44 -13.49 8.76 3.80
N VAL A 45 -13.87 8.49 2.54
CA VAL A 45 -13.83 9.48 1.45
C VAL A 45 -14.72 10.69 1.76
N MET A 46 -15.93 10.47 2.30
CA MET A 46 -16.82 11.56 2.69
C MET A 46 -16.29 12.42 3.84
N ALA A 47 -15.38 11.87 4.67
CA ALA A 47 -14.77 12.59 5.78
C ALA A 47 -13.52 13.39 5.39
N LEU A 48 -13.01 13.21 4.16
CA LEU A 48 -11.83 13.90 3.65
C LEU A 48 -12.24 15.12 2.82
N ASN A 49 -11.48 16.21 2.97
CA ASN A 49 -11.76 17.47 2.25
C ASN A 49 -11.35 17.42 0.77
N ASP A 50 -10.35 16.62 0.43
CA ASP A 50 -9.82 16.49 -0.93
C ASP A 50 -9.56 15.01 -1.25
N VAL A 51 -10.25 14.49 -2.25
CA VAL A 51 -10.08 13.14 -2.78
C VAL A 51 -10.21 13.19 -4.30
N ARG A 52 -9.13 12.84 -5.00
CA ARG A 52 -9.04 12.95 -6.46
C ARG A 52 -9.01 11.57 -7.11
N ALA A 53 -10.20 11.03 -7.37
CA ALA A 53 -10.33 9.76 -8.09
C ALA A 53 -10.03 9.94 -9.59
N GLY A 54 -9.43 8.92 -10.21
CA GLY A 54 -9.05 8.99 -11.63
C GLY A 54 -7.83 9.91 -11.90
N THR A 55 -7.10 10.30 -10.86
CA THR A 55 -5.90 11.14 -10.93
C THR A 55 -4.65 10.29 -10.62
N PRO A 56 -4.17 9.46 -11.57
CA PRO A 56 -3.00 8.64 -11.32
C PRO A 56 -1.76 9.53 -11.15
N VAL A 57 -1.03 9.30 -10.05
CA VAL A 57 0.30 9.86 -9.85
C VAL A 57 1.27 9.10 -10.76
N CYS A 58 2.10 9.84 -11.49
CA CYS A 58 3.08 9.30 -12.42
C CYS A 58 4.50 9.35 -11.88
N SER A 59 4.82 10.36 -11.06
CA SER A 59 6.11 10.45 -10.37
C SER A 59 6.04 11.35 -9.15
N VAL A 60 7.00 11.17 -8.25
CA VAL A 60 7.18 11.98 -7.04
C VAL A 60 8.65 12.40 -6.97
N THR A 61 8.90 13.70 -6.93
CA THR A 61 10.26 14.28 -6.93
C THR A 61 10.47 15.24 -5.77
N ARG A 62 11.71 15.34 -5.26
CA ARG A 62 12.02 16.29 -4.18
C ARG A 62 12.39 17.66 -4.76
N ASP A 63 11.83 18.72 -4.19
CA ASP A 63 12.17 20.11 -4.53
C ASP A 63 13.47 20.51 -3.80
N SER A 64 14.29 21.36 -4.43
CA SER A 64 15.50 21.93 -3.81
C SER A 64 15.20 22.76 -2.55
N ASN A 65 13.96 23.24 -2.40
CA ASN A 65 13.51 23.98 -1.22
C ASN A 65 12.94 23.07 -0.10
N GLY A 66 13.17 21.76 -0.16
CA GLY A 66 12.77 20.82 0.89
C GLY A 66 11.30 20.35 0.83
N GLY A 67 10.58 20.72 -0.23
CA GLY A 67 9.24 20.20 -0.51
C GLY A 67 9.25 18.95 -1.40
N VAL A 68 8.05 18.47 -1.75
CA VAL A 68 7.83 17.36 -2.66
C VAL A 68 6.89 17.79 -3.78
N LEU A 69 7.27 17.48 -5.02
CA LEU A 69 6.45 17.70 -6.20
C LEU A 69 5.81 16.38 -6.63
N VAL A 70 4.49 16.38 -6.75
CA VAL A 70 3.68 15.24 -7.19
C VAL A 70 3.20 15.51 -8.61
N HIS A 71 3.60 14.64 -9.53
CA HIS A 71 3.23 14.75 -10.94
C HIS A 71 2.08 13.79 -11.22
N THR A 72 0.98 14.33 -11.75
CA THR A 72 -0.20 13.53 -12.13
C THR A 72 -0.40 13.60 -13.64
N ALA A 73 -1.08 12.61 -14.21
CA ALA A 73 -1.33 12.59 -15.64
C ALA A 73 -2.21 13.79 -16.06
N GLY A 74 -1.71 14.61 -16.99
CA GLY A 74 -2.50 15.67 -17.62
C GLY A 74 -2.65 16.96 -16.81
N SER A 75 -1.89 17.14 -15.73
CA SER A 75 -1.86 18.39 -14.93
C SER A 75 -0.43 18.83 -14.65
N GLU A 76 -0.26 20.08 -14.26
CA GLU A 76 1.02 20.55 -13.71
C GLU A 76 1.34 19.88 -12.38
N ALA A 77 2.64 19.85 -12.03
CA ALA A 77 3.09 19.30 -10.78
C ALA A 77 2.57 20.12 -9.60
N GLU A 78 2.05 19.45 -8.57
CA GLU A 78 1.59 20.10 -7.35
C GLU A 78 2.63 19.94 -6.24
N ARG A 79 2.88 21.01 -5.50
CA ARG A 79 3.87 21.04 -4.41
C ARG A 79 3.20 20.78 -3.08
N PHE A 80 3.77 19.86 -2.31
CA PHE A 80 3.42 19.56 -0.92
C PHE A 80 4.65 19.67 -0.03
N ASP A 81 4.45 19.87 1.27
CA ASP A 81 5.56 19.84 2.23
C ASP A 81 5.98 18.40 2.55
N HIS A 82 5.01 17.48 2.60
CA HIS A 82 5.23 16.06 2.86
C HIS A 82 4.28 15.19 2.04
N VAL A 83 4.72 13.96 1.73
CA VAL A 83 3.94 12.95 1.02
C VAL A 83 4.02 11.62 1.77
N VAL A 84 2.87 10.94 1.88
CA VAL A 84 2.79 9.56 2.39
C VAL A 84 2.52 8.63 1.22
N MET A 85 3.46 7.73 0.96
CA MET A 85 3.33 6.71 -0.10
C MET A 85 2.48 5.54 0.42
N ALA A 86 1.17 5.57 0.14
CA ALA A 86 0.22 4.53 0.55
C ALA A 86 -0.04 3.47 -0.54
N THR A 87 0.96 3.21 -1.39
CA THR A 87 0.93 2.22 -2.46
C THR A 87 1.80 1.00 -2.12
N HIS A 88 1.71 -0.07 -2.92
CA HIS A 88 2.68 -1.16 -2.86
C HIS A 88 4.11 -0.65 -3.08
N THR A 89 5.12 -1.34 -2.55
CA THR A 89 6.49 -0.84 -2.53
C THR A 89 7.14 -0.82 -3.91
N ASP A 90 6.75 -1.73 -4.80
CA ASP A 90 7.15 -1.73 -6.22
C ASP A 90 6.58 -0.51 -6.96
N VAL A 91 5.30 -0.20 -6.73
CA VAL A 91 4.65 1.01 -7.26
C VAL A 91 5.33 2.27 -6.71
N THR A 92 5.54 2.34 -5.39
CA THR A 92 6.25 3.46 -4.74
C THR A 92 7.64 3.65 -5.34
N LEU A 93 8.39 2.56 -5.53
CA LEU A 93 9.73 2.61 -6.11
C LEU A 93 9.71 3.11 -7.56
N ALA A 94 8.72 2.69 -8.35
CA ALA A 94 8.52 3.19 -9.71
C ALA A 94 8.19 4.69 -9.73
N LEU A 95 7.35 5.17 -8.82
CA LEU A 95 6.98 6.59 -8.70
C LEU A 95 8.16 7.47 -8.28
N LEU A 96 9.02 6.98 -7.37
CA LEU A 96 10.24 7.70 -6.96
C LEU A 96 11.32 7.66 -8.05
N GLY A 97 11.42 6.57 -8.81
CA GLY A 97 12.35 6.44 -9.93
C GLY A 97 13.81 6.72 -9.52
N LYS A 98 14.39 7.80 -10.08
CA LYS A 98 15.77 8.25 -9.79
C LYS A 98 15.93 8.93 -8.43
N GLU A 99 14.83 9.40 -7.83
CA GLU A 99 14.82 10.13 -6.57
C GLU A 99 14.91 9.20 -5.36
N ALA A 100 14.65 7.89 -5.56
CA ALA A 100 14.82 6.90 -4.50
C ALA A 100 16.29 6.77 -4.12
N ALA A 101 16.59 7.10 -2.86
CA ALA A 101 17.88 6.90 -2.23
C ALA A 101 18.26 5.41 -2.21
N ALA A 102 19.52 5.10 -1.95
CA ALA A 102 20.02 3.73 -1.97
C ALA A 102 19.29 2.83 -0.96
N GLU A 103 19.06 3.36 0.25
CA GLU A 103 18.36 2.68 1.34
C GLU A 103 16.88 2.46 1.00
N GLU A 104 16.23 3.48 0.41
CA GLU A 104 14.83 3.40 -0.03
C GLU A 104 14.68 2.34 -1.13
N ARG A 105 15.57 2.35 -2.12
CA ARG A 105 15.58 1.36 -3.21
C ARG A 105 15.76 -0.06 -2.67
N SER A 106 16.70 -0.24 -1.75
CA SER A 106 16.96 -1.53 -1.11
C SER A 106 15.73 -2.04 -0.35
N ALA A 107 15.13 -1.19 0.49
CA ALA A 107 13.98 -1.56 1.30
C ALA A 107 12.72 -1.84 0.45
N LEU A 108 12.44 -0.97 -0.53
CA LEU A 108 11.23 -1.08 -1.35
C LEU A 108 11.27 -2.26 -2.32
N ALA A 109 12.45 -2.60 -2.85
CA ALA A 109 12.64 -3.73 -3.76
C ALA A 109 12.67 -5.10 -3.07
N ALA A 110 12.79 -5.13 -1.74
CA ALA A 110 12.89 -6.38 -0.97
C ALA A 110 11.57 -7.16 -0.88
N ILE A 111 10.43 -6.52 -1.16
CA ILE A 111 9.10 -7.13 -1.07
C ILE A 111 8.69 -7.65 -2.44
N GLN A 112 8.38 -8.94 -2.51
CA GLN A 112 7.89 -9.60 -3.71
C GLN A 112 6.37 -9.73 -3.67
N TYR A 113 5.74 -9.52 -4.82
CA TYR A 113 4.29 -9.61 -4.98
C TYR A 113 3.92 -10.80 -5.86
N GLN A 114 2.77 -11.41 -5.58
CA GLN A 114 2.18 -12.45 -6.42
C GLN A 114 0.84 -11.94 -6.98
N PRO A 115 0.56 -12.19 -8.26
CA PRO A 115 -0.76 -11.88 -8.81
C PRO A 115 -1.81 -12.71 -8.10
N ASN A 116 -2.90 -12.05 -7.68
CA ASN A 116 -4.03 -12.68 -7.06
C ASN A 116 -5.27 -12.49 -7.94
N ALA A 117 -5.79 -13.59 -8.49
CA ALA A 117 -7.03 -13.56 -9.25
C ALA A 117 -8.21 -13.68 -8.28
N VAL A 118 -9.02 -12.62 -8.18
CA VAL A 118 -10.23 -12.60 -7.35
C VAL A 118 -11.44 -12.55 -8.30
N TYR A 119 -12.35 -13.52 -8.17
CA TYR A 119 -13.58 -13.64 -8.96
C TYR A 119 -14.76 -12.91 -8.30
#